data_AF-A0A8C6I9J0-F1
#
_entry.id   AF-A0A8C6I9J0-F1
#
_cell.length_a   1.000
_cell.length_b   1.000
_cell.length_c   1.000
_cell.angle_alpha   90.00
_cell.angle_beta   90.00
_cell.angle_gamma   90.00
#
_symmetry.space_group_name_H-M   'P 1'
#
loop_
_entity.id
_entity.type
_entity.pdbx_description
1 polymer ?
#
loop_
_entity_poly.entity_id
_entity_poly.type
_entity_poly.pdbx_seq_one_letter_code
_entity_poly.pdbx_strand_id
1 'polypeptide(L)'
;MAMLSTSVVPEAFSTPGWQIEKKYSTKVLLGNWVEEREKFTKAIDHTPQCIYRKEYVPMPDHRPDFVSRWYSKSKMEGLPYKHLITHHQEPSHRYLISTYDDHYNRHNYNPGLPALRTWNGQKLLWLPEKSDFPLVAPPTNYGLLEQLQQKWLASKTSLKESIYTTSYPRLPVCAMSRREHAIPVPHPRLQPIPRF
;
A
#
# COMPACT_ATOMS: atom_id res chain seq x y z
N MET A 1 -70.81 -36.73 42.07
CA MET A 1 -69.70 -37.68 41.86
C MET A 1 -68.44 -36.87 41.60
N ALA A 2 -67.53 -36.83 42.57
CA ALA A 2 -66.28 -36.07 42.47
C ALA A 2 -65.18 -36.97 41.91
N MET A 3 -64.62 -36.62 40.75
CA MET A 3 -63.50 -37.32 40.13
C MET A 3 -62.20 -36.89 40.83
N LEU A 4 -61.60 -37.78 41.61
CA LEU A 4 -60.24 -37.58 42.14
C LEU A 4 -59.23 -37.94 41.05
N SER A 5 -58.61 -36.94 40.41
CA SER A 5 -57.52 -37.17 39.46
C SER A 5 -56.23 -37.49 40.22
N THR A 6 -55.73 -38.71 40.08
CA THR A 6 -54.39 -39.09 40.56
C THR A 6 -53.35 -38.61 39.54
N SER A 7 -52.60 -37.55 39.86
CA SER A 7 -51.43 -37.16 39.06
C SER A 7 -50.31 -38.17 39.30
N VAL A 8 -49.93 -38.93 38.28
CA VAL A 8 -48.75 -39.79 38.32
C VAL A 8 -47.51 -38.91 38.20
N VAL A 9 -46.75 -38.77 39.29
CA VAL A 9 -45.42 -38.13 39.28
C VAL A 9 -44.42 -39.17 38.78
N PRO A 10 -43.56 -38.89 37.78
CA PRO A 10 -42.59 -39.85 37.32
C PRO A 10 -41.53 -40.11 38.39
N GLU A 11 -41.34 -41.39 38.71
CA GLU A 11 -40.38 -41.86 39.69
C GLU A 11 -38.94 -41.75 39.14
N ALA A 12 -38.06 -41.07 39.88
CA ALA A 12 -36.65 -40.98 39.50
C ALA A 12 -35.98 -42.36 39.62
N PHE A 13 -35.36 -42.80 38.53
CA PHE A 13 -34.76 -44.12 38.29
C PHE A 13 -33.58 -44.52 39.21
N SER A 14 -33.38 -43.88 40.37
CA SER A 14 -32.21 -44.12 41.21
C SER A 14 -32.52 -44.13 42.70
N THR A 15 -33.58 -44.84 43.11
CA THR A 15 -33.81 -45.13 44.54
C THR A 15 -33.51 -46.62 44.79
N PRO A 16 -32.52 -46.98 45.64
CA PRO A 16 -32.22 -48.37 45.92
C PRO A 16 -33.36 -49.02 46.71
N GLY A 17 -33.78 -50.24 46.33
CA GLY A 17 -35.04 -50.87 46.77
C GLY A 17 -35.21 -51.16 48.26
N TRP A 18 -34.23 -50.85 49.11
CA TRP A 18 -34.32 -51.00 50.57
C TRP A 18 -34.79 -49.71 51.30
N GLN A 19 -34.82 -48.56 50.61
CA GLN A 19 -35.39 -47.32 51.13
C GLN A 19 -36.82 -47.11 50.60
N ILE A 20 -37.79 -47.74 51.26
CA ILE A 20 -39.22 -47.61 50.92
C ILE A 20 -39.85 -46.55 51.83
N GLU A 21 -39.59 -45.27 51.54
CA GLU A 21 -40.25 -44.17 52.23
C GLU A 21 -41.56 -43.80 51.53
N LYS A 22 -42.60 -43.49 52.31
CA LYS A 22 -43.87 -43.00 51.77
C LYS A 22 -43.65 -41.59 51.20
N LYS A 23 -43.79 -41.42 49.89
CA LYS A 23 -43.71 -40.11 49.22
C LYS A 23 -45.01 -39.34 49.47
N TYR A 24 -44.90 -38.16 50.07
CA TYR A 24 -46.02 -37.25 50.31
C TYR A 24 -45.92 -36.03 49.39
N SER A 25 -47.02 -35.28 49.23
CA SER A 25 -47.00 -34.02 48.49
C SER A 25 -46.16 -32.96 49.22
N THR A 26 -45.53 -32.04 48.47
CA THR A 26 -44.80 -30.85 48.98
C THR A 26 -45.62 -29.91 49.87
N LYS A 27 -46.94 -30.16 50.00
CA LYS A 27 -47.82 -29.47 50.96
C LYS A 27 -47.72 -30.02 52.38
N VAL A 28 -47.33 -31.29 52.50
CA VAL A 28 -47.16 -31.97 53.79
C VAL A 28 -45.76 -31.65 54.29
N LEU A 29 -45.65 -31.14 55.53
CA LEU A 29 -44.38 -30.71 56.15
C LEU A 29 -43.60 -31.90 56.70
N LEU A 30 -43.34 -32.90 55.85
CA LEU A 30 -42.62 -34.13 56.19
C LEU A 30 -41.50 -34.37 55.17
N GLY A 31 -40.36 -34.89 55.63
CA GLY A 31 -39.20 -35.09 54.78
C GLY A 31 -38.60 -33.78 54.24
N ASN A 32 -38.11 -33.80 53.00
CA ASN A 32 -37.34 -32.72 52.39
C ASN A 32 -38.20 -31.60 51.77
N TRP A 33 -39.33 -31.27 52.41
CA TRP A 33 -40.38 -30.43 51.83
C TRP A 33 -39.93 -28.99 51.51
N VAL A 34 -38.98 -28.44 52.26
CA VAL A 34 -38.44 -27.08 52.05
C VAL A 34 -37.63 -27.04 50.76
N GLU A 35 -36.65 -27.94 50.61
CA GLU A 35 -35.79 -28.04 49.42
C GLU A 35 -36.60 -28.39 48.16
N GLU A 36 -37.64 -29.22 48.29
CA GLU A 36 -38.52 -29.53 47.17
C GLU A 36 -39.35 -28.32 46.68
N ARG A 37 -39.56 -27.32 47.54
CA ARG A 37 -40.19 -26.04 47.19
C ARG A 37 -39.16 -25.01 46.71
N GLU A 38 -37.97 -24.98 47.32
CA GLU A 38 -36.84 -24.14 46.92
C GLU A 38 -36.08 -24.72 45.71
N LYS A 39 -36.80 -25.26 44.71
CA LYS A 39 -36.18 -25.64 43.44
C LYS A 39 -35.61 -24.38 42.81
N PHE A 40 -34.27 -24.34 42.76
CA PHE A 40 -33.49 -23.24 42.22
C PHE A 40 -33.99 -22.85 40.83
N THR A 41 -34.74 -21.74 40.77
CA THR A 41 -35.08 -21.08 39.52
C THR A 41 -33.83 -20.33 39.10
N LYS A 42 -33.00 -20.98 38.29
CA LYS A 42 -31.84 -20.31 37.69
C LYS A 42 -32.37 -19.08 36.96
N ALA A 43 -31.94 -17.89 37.37
CA ALA A 43 -32.22 -16.67 36.61
C ALA A 43 -31.56 -16.83 35.24
N ILE A 44 -32.37 -17.11 34.22
CA ILE A 44 -31.90 -17.30 32.83
C ILE A 44 -31.57 -15.94 32.19
N ASP A 45 -31.94 -14.85 32.85
CA ASP A 45 -31.92 -13.49 32.30
C ASP A 45 -30.51 -13.01 31.90
N HIS A 46 -29.45 -13.54 32.53
CA HIS A 46 -28.08 -13.10 32.28
C HIS A 46 -27.11 -14.28 32.07
N THR A 47 -26.60 -14.39 30.84
CA THR A 47 -25.48 -15.29 30.52
C THR A 47 -24.19 -14.74 31.14
N PRO A 48 -23.41 -15.53 31.91
CA PRO A 48 -22.15 -15.06 32.47
C PRO A 48 -21.17 -14.70 31.35
N GLN A 49 -20.70 -13.45 31.36
CA GLN A 49 -19.69 -12.95 30.42
C GLN A 49 -18.29 -13.00 31.04
N CYS A 50 -17.28 -13.27 30.21
CA CYS A 50 -15.88 -13.22 30.63
C CYS A 50 -15.46 -11.80 31.02
N ILE A 51 -14.47 -11.71 31.92
CA ILE A 51 -13.93 -10.43 32.43
C ILE A 51 -13.42 -9.57 31.26
N TYR A 52 -12.73 -10.19 30.30
CA TYR A 52 -12.27 -9.52 29.08
C TYR A 52 -13.41 -8.84 28.30
N ARG A 53 -14.57 -9.48 28.13
CA ARG A 53 -15.71 -8.89 27.41
C ARG A 53 -16.40 -7.77 28.20
N LYS A 54 -16.27 -7.77 29.52
CA LYS A 54 -16.77 -6.69 30.39
C LYS A 54 -15.85 -5.46 30.33
N GLU A 55 -14.54 -5.67 30.30
CA GLU A 55 -13.54 -4.59 30.33
C GLU A 55 -13.24 -4.02 28.95
N TYR A 56 -13.17 -4.87 27.94
CA TYR A 56 -12.94 -4.46 26.56
C TYR A 56 -14.25 -4.11 25.86
N VAL A 57 -14.48 -2.81 25.67
CA VAL A 57 -15.58 -2.31 24.85
C VAL A 57 -15.03 -2.05 23.44
N PRO A 58 -15.38 -2.87 22.44
CA PRO A 58 -15.02 -2.58 21.06
C PRO A 58 -15.67 -1.26 20.67
N MET A 59 -14.87 -0.29 20.23
CA MET A 59 -15.35 0.97 19.70
C MET A 59 -15.35 0.87 18.18
N PRO A 60 -16.47 0.48 17.53
CA PRO A 60 -16.50 0.20 16.09
C PRO A 60 -16.20 1.45 15.25
N ASP A 61 -16.57 2.63 15.74
CA ASP A 61 -16.39 3.90 15.03
C ASP A 61 -15.13 4.66 15.46
N HIS A 62 -14.31 4.07 16.34
CA HIS A 62 -13.08 4.71 16.79
C HIS A 62 -12.02 4.66 15.69
N ARG A 63 -11.93 5.75 14.95
CA ARG A 63 -10.85 5.97 14.00
C ARG A 63 -9.63 6.51 14.77
N PRO A 64 -8.47 5.83 14.72
CA PRO A 64 -7.28 6.34 15.38
C PRO A 64 -6.95 7.72 14.80
N ASP A 65 -6.70 8.69 15.67
CA ASP A 65 -6.37 10.04 15.25
C ASP A 65 -5.05 10.04 14.47
N PHE A 66 -5.15 10.27 13.16
CA PHE A 66 -3.99 10.29 12.27
C PHE A 66 -3.02 11.40 12.65
N VAL A 67 -3.54 12.51 13.19
CA VAL A 67 -2.76 13.69 13.53
C VAL A 67 -1.87 13.38 14.75
N SER A 68 -2.42 12.88 15.85
CA SER A 68 -1.63 12.45 17.01
C SER A 68 -0.63 11.34 16.71
N ARG A 69 -0.99 10.37 15.85
CA ARG A 69 -0.04 9.34 15.40
C ARG A 69 1.10 9.92 14.58
N TRP A 70 0.79 10.83 13.65
CA TRP A 70 1.79 11.50 12.82
C TRP A 70 2.74 12.34 13.68
N TYR A 71 2.21 13.18 14.57
CA TYR A 71 3.02 13.97 15.50
C TYR A 71 3.88 13.09 16.42
N SER A 72 3.33 12.00 16.97
CA SER A 72 4.10 11.07 17.81
C SER A 72 5.24 10.42 17.02
N LYS A 73 4.98 10.02 15.76
CA LYS A 73 6.00 9.46 14.88
C LYS A 73 7.10 10.49 14.57
N SER A 74 6.72 11.69 14.14
CA SER A 74 7.68 12.76 13.81
C SER A 74 8.52 13.20 15.01
N LYS A 75 7.98 13.18 16.24
CA LYS A 75 8.77 13.42 17.45
C LYS A 75 9.83 12.34 17.70
N MET A 76 9.58 11.10 17.27
CA MET A 76 10.50 9.97 17.42
C MET A 76 11.51 9.83 16.27
N GLU A 77 11.37 10.59 15.17
CA GLU A 77 12.27 10.51 14.00
C GLU A 77 13.72 10.95 14.29
N GLY A 78 13.98 11.57 15.45
CA GLY A 78 15.33 11.86 15.94
C GLY A 78 16.02 13.02 15.24
N LEU A 79 17.36 13.07 15.34
CA LEU A 79 18.15 14.16 14.76
C LEU A 79 18.25 14.00 13.24
N PRO A 80 18.07 15.07 12.43
CA PRO A 80 18.17 14.94 10.99
C PRO A 80 19.59 14.59 10.56
N TYR A 81 19.70 13.76 9.50
CA TYR A 81 20.95 13.35 8.85
C TYR A 81 21.95 14.50 8.64
N LYS A 82 21.44 15.69 8.30
CA LYS A 82 22.24 16.90 8.11
C LYS A 82 23.17 17.17 9.29
N HIS A 83 22.72 17.02 10.53
CA HIS A 83 23.54 17.32 11.71
C HIS A 83 24.50 16.18 12.08
N LEU A 84 24.27 14.96 11.59
CA LEU A 84 25.09 13.81 11.93
C LEU A 84 26.27 13.62 10.98
N ILE A 85 26.04 13.81 9.68
CA ILE A 85 26.98 13.37 8.65
C ILE A 85 27.52 14.53 7.81
N THR A 86 26.83 15.68 7.75
CA THR A 86 27.35 16.80 6.95
C THR A 86 28.47 17.50 7.70
N HIS A 87 29.65 17.54 7.06
CA HIS A 87 30.75 18.36 7.50
C HIS A 87 30.55 19.78 6.98
N HIS A 88 30.75 20.78 7.83
CA HIS A 88 30.76 22.21 7.46
C HIS A 88 29.50 22.74 6.73
N GLN A 89 28.34 22.09 6.90
CA GLN A 89 27.08 22.48 6.24
C GLN A 89 27.17 22.49 4.71
N GLU A 90 28.05 21.67 4.13
CA GLU A 90 28.24 21.65 2.69
C GLU A 90 27.03 21.04 1.96
N PRO A 91 26.55 21.65 0.87
CA PRO A 91 25.53 21.03 0.03
C PRO A 91 26.03 19.70 -0.53
N SER A 92 25.17 18.68 -0.58
CA SER A 92 25.53 17.36 -1.12
C SER A 92 25.99 17.40 -2.59
N HIS A 93 25.53 18.40 -3.34
CA HIS A 93 25.84 18.61 -4.75
C HIS A 93 26.98 19.62 -4.97
N ARG A 94 27.81 19.89 -3.95
CA ARG A 94 28.93 20.83 -4.06
C ARG A 94 30.05 20.31 -4.97
N TYR A 95 30.34 19.00 -4.93
CA TYR A 95 31.43 18.37 -5.69
C TYR A 95 30.88 17.41 -6.73
N LEU A 96 30.50 17.94 -7.89
CA LEU A 96 29.94 17.16 -9.00
C LEU A 96 30.97 16.82 -10.10
N ILE A 97 32.21 17.28 -9.92
CA ILE A 97 33.28 17.12 -10.90
C ILE A 97 34.29 16.13 -10.34
N SER A 98 34.58 15.09 -11.11
CA SER A 98 35.64 14.15 -10.77
C SER A 98 37.01 14.73 -11.14
N THR A 99 38.06 14.26 -10.46
CA THR A 99 39.44 14.62 -10.82
C THR A 99 39.75 14.28 -12.27
N TYR A 100 39.21 13.18 -12.79
CA TYR A 100 39.35 12.80 -14.19
C TYR A 100 38.76 13.84 -15.15
N ASP A 101 37.49 14.24 -14.94
CA ASP A 101 36.80 15.23 -15.77
C ASP A 101 37.57 16.57 -15.81
N ASP A 102 38.06 17.00 -14.64
CA ASP A 102 38.78 18.26 -14.51
C ASP A 102 40.16 18.24 -15.21
N HIS A 103 40.88 17.11 -15.17
CA HIS A 103 42.18 16.99 -15.85
C HIS A 103 42.03 16.98 -17.38
N TYR A 104 41.08 16.21 -17.90
CA TYR A 104 40.97 16.00 -19.35
C TYR A 104 40.16 17.09 -20.05
N ASN A 105 39.02 17.49 -19.50
CA ASN A 105 38.11 18.42 -20.18
C ASN A 105 38.38 19.88 -19.83
N ARG A 106 38.87 20.17 -18.62
CA ARG A 106 39.06 21.52 -18.10
C ARG A 106 40.53 21.93 -17.96
N HIS A 107 41.43 21.05 -18.42
CA HIS A 107 42.88 21.27 -18.44
C HIS A 107 43.48 21.68 -17.10
N ASN A 108 42.90 21.19 -15.99
CA ASN A 108 43.51 21.35 -14.68
C ASN A 108 43.72 22.82 -14.24
N TYR A 109 42.94 23.77 -14.78
CA TYR A 109 43.15 25.19 -14.51
C TYR A 109 42.41 25.65 -13.26
N ASN A 110 43.17 25.98 -12.20
CA ASN A 110 42.64 26.64 -11.00
C ASN A 110 43.50 27.89 -10.69
N PRO A 111 42.98 29.11 -10.91
CA PRO A 111 43.76 30.34 -10.70
C PRO A 111 43.99 30.67 -9.21
N GLY A 112 43.26 30.05 -8.30
CA GLY A 112 43.34 30.33 -6.86
C GLY A 112 44.42 29.56 -6.10
N LEU A 113 45.08 28.59 -6.74
CA LEU A 113 46.03 27.68 -6.09
C LEU A 113 47.38 27.65 -6.84
N PRO A 114 48.49 27.45 -6.12
CA PRO A 114 49.79 27.24 -6.76
C PRO A 114 49.81 25.89 -7.51
N ALA A 115 50.55 25.84 -8.62
CA ALA A 115 50.65 24.65 -9.46
C ALA A 115 51.31 23.45 -8.74
N LEU A 116 52.22 23.73 -7.82
CA LEU A 116 52.90 22.73 -6.99
C LEU A 116 52.65 23.03 -5.51
N ARG A 117 52.63 21.98 -4.69
CA ARG A 117 52.54 22.09 -3.25
C ARG A 117 53.76 22.83 -2.69
N THR A 118 53.52 23.85 -1.88
CA THR A 118 54.56 24.71 -1.29
C THR A 118 54.56 24.62 0.23
N TRP A 119 55.73 24.54 0.85
CA TRP A 119 55.86 24.60 2.32
C TRP A 119 55.72 26.05 2.80
N ASN A 120 54.85 26.30 3.78
CA ASN A 120 54.75 27.61 4.41
C ASN A 120 55.48 27.60 5.76
N GLY A 121 56.62 28.28 5.84
CA GLY A 121 57.44 28.35 7.05
C GLY A 121 56.80 29.11 8.21
N GLN A 122 55.89 30.05 7.96
CA GLN A 122 55.21 30.79 9.04
C GLN A 122 54.13 29.94 9.72
N LYS A 123 53.39 29.16 8.91
CA LYS A 123 52.32 28.28 9.40
C LYS A 123 52.82 26.87 9.77
N LEU A 124 54.08 26.55 9.45
CA LEU A 124 54.69 25.23 9.64
C LEU A 124 53.84 24.10 9.06
N LEU A 125 53.29 24.31 7.86
CA LEU A 125 52.46 23.34 7.16
C LEU A 125 52.68 23.39 5.65
N TRP A 126 52.48 22.24 5.02
CA TRP A 126 52.34 22.18 3.56
C TRP A 126 51.04 22.86 3.18
N LEU A 127 51.13 23.88 2.32
CA LEU A 127 49.92 24.50 1.79
C LEU A 127 49.15 23.45 0.98
N PRO A 128 47.81 23.53 1.06
CA PRO A 128 46.98 22.58 0.35
C PRO A 128 47.20 22.69 -1.15
N GLU A 129 47.17 21.54 -1.79
CA GLU A 129 47.29 21.42 -3.23
C GLU A 129 45.90 21.40 -3.87
N LYS A 130 45.87 21.30 -5.20
CA LYS A 130 44.61 21.21 -5.93
C LYS A 130 43.72 20.03 -5.47
N SER A 131 44.31 18.88 -5.17
CA SER A 131 43.56 17.68 -4.74
C SER A 131 42.78 17.94 -3.44
N ASP A 132 43.29 18.82 -2.58
CA ASP A 132 42.67 19.21 -1.31
C ASP A 132 41.50 20.18 -1.51
N PHE A 133 41.48 20.90 -2.64
CA PHE A 133 40.46 21.90 -2.99
C PHE A 133 39.84 21.57 -4.35
N PRO A 134 38.88 20.62 -4.39
CA PRO A 134 38.18 20.27 -5.61
C PRO A 134 37.47 21.48 -6.22
N LEU A 135 37.44 21.53 -7.55
CA LEU A 135 36.87 22.62 -8.29
C LEU A 135 35.34 22.66 -8.11
N VAL A 136 34.84 23.79 -7.60
CA VAL A 136 33.41 24.02 -7.39
C VAL A 136 32.83 24.69 -8.63
N ALA A 137 32.28 23.89 -9.53
CA ALA A 137 31.60 24.37 -10.73
C ALA A 137 30.48 23.40 -11.11
N PRO A 138 29.53 23.82 -11.97
CA PRO A 138 28.55 22.89 -12.51
C PRO A 138 29.24 21.73 -13.24
N PRO A 139 28.64 20.53 -13.21
CA PRO A 139 29.20 19.35 -13.89
C PRO A 139 29.29 19.58 -15.39
N THR A 140 30.26 18.92 -16.02
CA THR A 140 30.39 18.94 -17.48
C THR A 140 29.22 18.17 -18.09
N ASN A 141 28.30 18.88 -18.75
CA ASN A 141 27.13 18.27 -19.38
C ASN A 141 27.41 18.02 -20.86
N TYR A 142 27.43 16.75 -21.26
CA TYR A 142 27.57 16.33 -22.66
C TYR A 142 26.22 16.25 -23.39
N GLY A 143 25.21 16.99 -22.93
CA GLY A 143 23.83 16.92 -23.43
C GLY A 143 23.06 15.67 -23.00
N LEU A 144 23.64 14.80 -22.15
CA LEU A 144 22.99 13.58 -21.65
C LEU A 144 21.68 13.90 -20.92
N LEU A 145 21.71 14.94 -20.07
CA LEU A 145 20.54 15.38 -19.32
C LEU A 145 19.42 15.84 -20.26
N GLU A 146 19.76 16.59 -21.31
CA GLU A 146 18.81 17.09 -22.30
C GLU A 146 18.18 15.92 -23.08
N GLN A 147 18.99 14.94 -23.51
CA GLN A 147 18.51 13.74 -24.17
C GLN A 147 17.57 12.92 -23.29
N LEU A 148 17.89 12.77 -22.00
CA LEU A 148 17.03 12.05 -21.05
C LEU A 148 15.72 12.80 -20.79
N GLN A 149 15.76 14.13 -20.65
CA GLN A 149 14.56 14.95 -20.52
C GLN A 149 13.64 14.81 -21.73
N GLN A 150 14.19 14.87 -22.95
CA GLN A 150 13.43 14.64 -24.18
C GLN A 150 12.79 13.24 -24.20
N LYS A 151 13.54 12.20 -23.83
CA LYS A 151 13.01 10.82 -23.74
C LYS A 151 11.87 10.70 -22.72
N TRP A 152 11.97 11.34 -21.56
CA TRP A 152 10.93 11.31 -20.53
C TRP A 152 9.69 12.11 -20.91
N LEU A 153 9.83 13.21 -21.64
CA LEU A 153 8.69 13.93 -22.19
C LEU A 153 7.99 13.10 -23.27
N ALA A 154 8.76 12.47 -24.17
CA ALA A 154 8.21 11.59 -25.20
C ALA A 154 7.44 10.39 -24.61
N SER A 155 7.99 9.73 -23.58
CA SER A 155 7.35 8.55 -22.97
C SER A 155 6.04 8.84 -22.24
N LYS A 156 5.86 10.05 -21.70
CA LYS A 156 4.61 10.47 -21.06
C LYS A 156 3.48 10.70 -22.07
N THR A 157 3.83 10.95 -23.33
CA THR A 157 2.88 11.43 -24.35
C THR A 157 2.31 10.27 -25.19
N SER A 158 2.97 9.11 -25.23
CA SER A 158 2.47 7.96 -25.98
C SER A 158 1.28 7.30 -25.25
N LEU A 159 0.10 7.37 -25.87
CA LEU A 159 -0.96 6.38 -25.64
C LEU A 159 -0.34 4.97 -25.77
N LYS A 160 -0.86 3.98 -25.03
CA LYS A 160 -0.32 2.60 -24.95
C LYS A 160 -0.39 1.88 -26.30
N GLU A 161 0.47 2.26 -27.23
CA GLU A 161 0.64 1.62 -28.51
C GLU A 161 1.47 0.35 -28.31
N SER A 162 1.00 -0.75 -28.90
CA SER A 162 1.77 -1.99 -28.88
C SER A 162 3.06 -1.82 -29.69
N ILE A 163 4.11 -2.59 -29.36
CA ILE A 163 5.38 -2.58 -30.10
C ILE A 163 5.12 -2.77 -31.61
N TYR A 164 4.20 -3.69 -31.97
CA TYR A 164 3.81 -3.95 -33.35
C TYR A 164 3.24 -2.70 -34.06
N THR A 165 2.40 -1.91 -33.38
CA THR A 165 1.83 -0.67 -33.93
C THR A 165 2.91 0.39 -34.16
N THR A 166 3.88 0.50 -33.25
CA THR A 166 4.98 1.47 -33.36
C THR A 166 6.03 1.07 -34.41
N SER A 167 6.31 -0.23 -34.55
CA SER A 167 7.33 -0.75 -35.46
C SER A 167 6.86 -0.79 -36.91
N TYR A 168 5.56 -0.98 -37.13
CA TYR A 168 4.94 -1.01 -38.45
C TYR A 168 4.04 0.22 -38.63
N PRO A 169 4.59 1.37 -39.05
CA PRO A 169 3.77 2.53 -39.36
C PRO A 169 2.77 2.19 -40.47
N ARG A 170 1.57 2.76 -40.40
CA ARG A 170 0.59 2.61 -41.49
C ARG A 170 1.22 3.13 -42.77
N LEU A 171 1.35 2.24 -43.75
CA LEU A 171 1.80 2.60 -45.09
C LEU A 171 0.88 3.69 -45.66
N PRO A 172 1.42 4.63 -46.45
CA PRO A 172 0.59 5.65 -47.08
C PRO A 172 -0.47 4.97 -47.97
N VAL A 173 -1.66 5.56 -48.05
CA VAL A 173 -2.82 4.95 -48.75
C VAL A 173 -2.52 4.64 -50.22
N CYS A 174 -1.58 5.36 -50.84
CA CYS A 174 -1.12 5.10 -52.21
C CYS A 174 -0.33 3.79 -52.38
N ALA A 175 0.23 3.22 -51.32
CA ALA A 175 0.88 1.91 -51.35
C ALA A 175 -0.13 0.75 -51.28
N MET A 176 -1.39 1.03 -50.94
CA MET A 176 -2.45 0.02 -50.89
C MET A 176 -2.98 -0.21 -52.31
N SER A 177 -2.76 -1.41 -52.85
CA SER A 177 -3.37 -1.85 -54.11
C SER A 177 -4.90 -1.70 -54.03
N ARG A 178 -5.48 -0.82 -54.85
CA ARG A 178 -6.93 -0.71 -55.00
C ARG A 178 -7.38 -1.76 -56.01
N ARG A 179 -8.29 -2.66 -55.60
CA ARG A 179 -8.98 -3.56 -56.54
C ARG A 179 -10.02 -2.76 -57.33
N GLU A 180 -9.71 -2.47 -58.57
CA GLU A 180 -10.69 -1.96 -59.52
C GLU A 180 -11.58 -3.12 -59.98
N HIS A 181 -12.89 -2.96 -59.82
CA HIS A 181 -13.87 -3.95 -60.27
C HIS A 181 -14.33 -3.56 -61.67
N ALA A 182 -14.41 -4.52 -62.60
CA ALA A 182 -14.94 -4.25 -63.93
C ALA A 182 -16.39 -3.77 -63.83
N ILE A 183 -16.68 -2.60 -64.39
CA ILE A 183 -18.05 -2.09 -64.49
C ILE A 183 -18.78 -2.93 -65.54
N PRO A 184 -19.86 -3.65 -65.18
CA PRO A 184 -20.60 -4.45 -66.15
C PRO A 184 -21.29 -3.53 -67.16
N VAL A 185 -21.02 -3.74 -68.45
CA VAL A 185 -21.69 -3.01 -69.54
C VAL A 185 -23.10 -3.57 -69.71
N PRO A 186 -24.17 -2.76 -69.59
CA PRO A 186 -25.53 -3.24 -69.75
C PRO A 186 -25.83 -3.61 -71.21
N HIS A 187 -26.57 -4.70 -71.43
CA HIS A 187 -26.94 -5.16 -72.77
C HIS A 187 -27.89 -4.15 -73.49
N PRO A 188 -27.76 -3.96 -74.82
CA PRO A 188 -28.65 -3.11 -75.59
C PRO A 188 -30.11 -3.60 -75.52
N ARG A 189 -31.05 -2.70 -75.20
CA ARG A 189 -32.49 -3.00 -75.15
C ARG A 189 -33.06 -3.14 -76.57
N LEU A 190 -33.65 -4.29 -76.88
CA LEU A 190 -34.46 -4.49 -78.09
C LEU A 190 -35.74 -3.65 -77.99
N GLN A 191 -36.02 -2.80 -78.99
CA GLN A 191 -37.23 -1.99 -79.00
C GLN A 191 -38.47 -2.85 -79.33
N PRO A 192 -39.61 -2.66 -78.63
CA PRO A 192 -40.81 -3.43 -78.90
C PRO A 192 -41.50 -2.99 -80.20
N ILE A 193 -42.00 -3.99 -80.95
CA ILE A 193 -42.75 -3.84 -82.20
C ILE A 193 -44.14 -3.22 -81.87
N PRO A 194 -44.56 -2.14 -82.54
CA PRO A 194 -45.87 -1.53 -82.30
C PRO A 194 -46.99 -2.45 -82.80
N ARG A 195 -48.00 -2.69 -81.96
CA ARG A 195 -49.25 -3.35 -82.36
C ARG A 195 -50.28 -2.26 -82.67
N PHE A 196 -50.93 -2.39 -83.84
CA PHE A 196 -52.07 -1.57 -84.26
C PHE A 196 -53.33 -1.91 -83.44
#